data_AF-A0A820NLX8-F1
#
_entry.id   AF-A0A820NLX8-F1
#
_cell.length_a   1.000
_cell.length_b   1.000
_cell.length_c   1.000
_cell.angle_alpha   90.00
_cell.angle_beta   90.00
_cell.angle_gamma   90.00
#
_symmetry.space_group_name_H-M   'P 1'
#
loop_
_entity.id
_entity.type
_entity.pdbx_description
1 polymer ?
#
loop_
_entity_poly.entity_id
_entity_poly.type
_entity_poly.pdbx_seq_one_letter_code
_entity_poly.pdbx_strand_id
1 'polypeptide(L)'
;MGDENDVLRPYPIDPSQDKVIRKIAFAKRDLIPRITSFLFDVITYPLMILSKSLSKGSIIEDGEETFFSEIGPIYVSTRTNAMDSKYFYVVIDGKIWFKPIAAHPHASWKLFNKNGSIDNAKIPLISVSADGDNILAVDQNQIIHYAKSNEVICEVSFDCPQWKILESRVKWTEKWFNMDGVSLIVNLFKNPILKSLPHYRSIVMSHKGHDTMYYTDMNGKKHPDPYVGVTTIYILNEDGTRIFFADPWLQNKFDNELTTPEDGQFKAETLAASASTVFLIQRARNEYGKEVNKIFTRFADFDSIGSNPALRATYNQNNIIPLIRIIPSEDWIEQPSILLDEKARLTKNISILQIGWGQNNRQLRVQGQNHLGQNGYFFKNIYHAKWNFQVIDNMIIDEDEFLSESVSHTGFERGPQIAFHYENGSLQPTVISPLQKITLEKFSHRGLNERGLHTKLVLVLNNGFKLSIPLYA
;
A
#
# COMPACT_ATOMS: atom_id res chain seq x y z
N MET A 1 12.43 33.41 -16.15
CA MET A 1 13.50 32.83 -15.31
C MET A 1 12.96 32.73 -13.90
N GLY A 2 12.17 31.68 -13.66
CA GLY A 2 11.70 31.26 -12.35
C GLY A 2 11.82 29.74 -12.39
N ASP A 3 12.49 29.18 -11.40
CA ASP A 3 12.88 27.78 -11.34
C ASP A 3 11.64 26.91 -11.00
N GLU A 4 11.01 26.33 -12.03
CA GLU A 4 9.84 25.43 -11.91
C GLU A 4 10.23 23.98 -11.57
N ASN A 5 11.50 23.71 -11.24
CA ASN A 5 12.02 22.35 -11.04
C ASN A 5 11.94 21.82 -9.58
N ASP A 6 11.31 22.54 -8.66
CA ASP A 6 11.23 22.16 -7.24
C ASP A 6 9.96 21.32 -6.93
N VAL A 7 9.92 20.08 -7.43
CA VAL A 7 8.72 19.19 -7.46
C VAL A 7 8.45 18.47 -6.12
N LEU A 8 9.03 18.91 -5.00
CA LEU A 8 8.86 18.23 -3.68
C LEU A 8 8.33 19.11 -2.55
N ARG A 9 7.85 20.33 -2.82
CA ARG A 9 7.18 21.10 -1.77
C ARG A 9 5.75 20.57 -1.55
N PRO A 10 5.34 20.26 -0.32
CA PRO A 10 3.93 20.03 -0.03
C PRO A 10 3.15 21.30 -0.39
N TYR A 11 2.19 21.18 -1.31
CA TYR A 11 1.33 22.28 -1.71
C TYR A 11 0.64 22.87 -0.46
N PRO A 12 0.53 24.20 -0.34
CA PRO A 12 -0.21 24.82 0.75
C PRO A 12 -1.68 24.39 0.67
N ILE A 13 -2.16 23.84 1.78
CA ILE A 13 -3.55 23.43 2.02
C ILE A 13 -4.48 24.62 1.75
N ASP A 14 -5.49 24.45 0.88
CA ASP A 14 -6.55 25.44 0.69
C ASP A 14 -7.37 25.59 1.98
N PRO A 15 -7.29 26.73 2.70
CA PRO A 15 -7.97 26.92 3.98
C PRO A 15 -9.50 26.91 3.87
N SER A 16 -10.04 27.11 2.67
CA SER A 16 -11.49 27.17 2.44
C SER A 16 -12.13 25.78 2.46
N GLN A 17 -11.40 24.74 2.01
CA GLN A 17 -11.89 23.36 2.00
C GLN A 17 -11.80 22.68 3.37
N ASP A 18 -10.83 23.09 4.21
CA ASP A 18 -10.66 22.62 5.59
C ASP A 18 -11.88 22.97 6.49
N LYS A 19 -12.48 24.16 6.31
CA LYS A 19 -13.64 24.60 7.11
C LYS A 19 -14.91 23.78 6.88
N VAL A 20 -15.18 23.34 5.65
CA VAL A 20 -16.39 22.57 5.32
C VAL A 20 -16.25 21.11 5.77
N ILE A 21 -15.06 20.53 5.58
CA ILE A 21 -14.78 19.14 5.98
C ILE A 21 -14.74 19.02 7.52
N ARG A 22 -14.14 19.98 8.24
CA ARG A 22 -14.21 20.03 9.72
C ARG A 22 -15.65 20.13 10.22
N LYS A 23 -16.52 20.90 9.57
CA LYS A 23 -17.95 20.99 9.95
C LYS A 23 -18.70 19.67 9.75
N ILE A 24 -18.44 18.96 8.65
CA ILE A 24 -19.04 17.64 8.37
C ILE A 24 -18.54 16.59 9.37
N ALA A 25 -17.26 16.66 9.76
CA ALA A 25 -16.67 15.71 10.69
C ALA A 25 -17.03 15.99 12.16
N PHE A 26 -17.22 17.25 12.56
CA PHE A 26 -17.75 17.61 13.88
C PHE A 26 -19.24 17.24 14.04
N ALA A 27 -20.05 17.41 12.98
CA ALA A 27 -21.46 17.01 13.00
C ALA A 27 -21.67 15.49 13.14
N LYS A 28 -20.64 14.68 12.89
CA LYS A 28 -20.66 13.21 13.07
C LYS A 28 -20.49 12.75 14.52
N ARG A 29 -20.10 13.62 15.45
CA ARG A 29 -19.93 13.23 16.86
C ARG A 29 -21.26 12.96 17.57
N ASP A 30 -22.37 13.51 17.06
CA ASP A 30 -23.65 13.53 17.77
C ASP A 30 -24.76 12.65 17.17
N LEU A 31 -24.56 11.95 16.03
CA LEU A 31 -25.73 11.44 15.27
C LEU A 31 -25.59 10.11 14.50
N ILE A 32 -25.01 9.03 15.05
CA ILE A 32 -25.10 7.65 14.48
C ILE A 32 -25.28 6.59 15.62
N PRO A 33 -26.07 5.50 15.45
CA PRO A 33 -26.90 4.91 16.53
C PRO A 33 -26.27 3.81 17.42
N ARG A 34 -26.18 4.16 18.72
CA ARG A 34 -26.46 3.47 20.01
C ARG A 34 -26.25 1.97 20.31
N ILE A 35 -25.81 1.05 19.44
CA ILE A 35 -25.47 -0.33 19.91
C ILE A 35 -24.08 -0.81 19.45
N THR A 36 -23.66 -0.52 18.22
CA THR A 36 -22.28 -0.80 17.77
C THR A 36 -21.27 0.24 18.27
N SER A 37 -21.72 1.47 18.58
CA SER A 37 -20.90 2.51 19.21
C SER A 37 -20.53 2.17 20.66
N PHE A 38 -21.32 1.40 21.40
CA PHE A 38 -21.02 1.10 22.81
C PHE A 38 -19.75 0.24 22.95
N LEU A 39 -19.58 -0.80 22.13
CA LEU A 39 -18.36 -1.62 22.15
C LEU A 39 -17.12 -0.83 21.69
N PHE A 40 -17.27 -0.01 20.65
CA PHE A 40 -16.15 0.76 20.10
C PHE A 40 -15.72 1.91 21.01
N ASP A 41 -16.66 2.70 21.53
CA ASP A 41 -16.40 3.91 22.33
C ASP A 41 -16.11 3.60 23.82
N VAL A 42 -16.65 2.51 24.37
CA VAL A 42 -16.51 2.17 25.81
C VAL A 42 -15.42 1.15 26.08
N ILE A 43 -15.11 0.26 25.14
CA ILE A 43 -14.13 -0.82 25.37
C ILE A 43 -12.87 -0.60 24.52
N THR A 44 -13.02 -0.46 23.20
CA THR A 44 -11.85 -0.43 22.29
C THR A 44 -11.07 0.88 22.36
N TYR A 45 -11.77 2.03 22.34
CA TYR A 45 -11.15 3.36 22.36
C TYR A 45 -10.41 3.66 23.69
N PRO A 46 -10.94 3.34 24.88
CA PRO A 46 -10.23 3.52 26.14
C PRO A 46 -9.06 2.55 26.33
N LEU A 47 -9.13 1.31 25.81
CA LEU A 47 -8.00 0.36 25.82
C LEU A 47 -6.85 0.81 24.91
N MET A 48 -7.16 1.41 23.76
CA MET A 48 -6.15 2.07 22.91
C MET A 48 -5.47 3.23 23.65
N ILE A 49 -6.22 4.04 24.38
CA ILE A 49 -5.68 5.16 25.19
C ILE A 49 -4.88 4.64 26.40
N LEU A 50 -5.31 3.57 27.04
CA LEU A 50 -4.61 2.94 28.18
C LEU A 50 -3.30 2.27 27.76
N SER A 51 -3.20 1.70 26.55
CA SER A 51 -1.93 1.20 26.00
C SER A 51 -0.89 2.32 25.80
N LYS A 52 -1.35 3.55 25.51
CA LYS A 52 -0.48 4.74 25.42
C LYS A 52 -0.03 5.26 26.80
N SER A 53 -0.75 4.92 27.88
CA SER A 53 -0.50 5.45 29.23
C SER A 53 0.55 4.66 30.04
N LEU A 54 1.01 3.49 29.57
CA LEU A 54 1.87 2.59 30.36
C LEU A 54 3.34 2.48 29.90
N SER A 55 3.78 3.26 28.90
CA SER A 55 5.21 3.31 28.55
C SER A 55 5.86 4.55 29.14
N LYS A 56 6.59 4.41 30.26
CA LYS A 56 7.56 5.40 30.72
C LYS A 56 8.59 5.62 29.59
N GLY A 57 8.61 6.83 29.04
CA GLY A 57 9.60 7.22 28.05
C GLY A 57 10.98 7.33 28.69
N SER A 58 11.98 6.70 28.06
CA SER A 58 13.38 7.01 28.30
C SER A 58 13.75 8.27 27.53
N ILE A 59 14.14 9.32 28.25
CA ILE A 59 14.91 10.44 27.67
C ILE A 59 16.31 9.90 27.44
N ILE A 60 16.87 10.03 26.23
CA ILE A 60 18.22 9.51 25.93
C ILE A 60 19.16 10.67 25.60
N GLU A 61 20.27 10.70 26.34
CA GLU A 61 21.46 11.51 26.17
C GLU A 61 22.22 11.23 24.85
N ASP A 62 23.03 12.21 24.44
CA ASP A 62 23.77 12.28 23.19
C ASP A 62 24.79 11.13 23.05
N GLY A 63 24.64 10.34 21.98
CA GLY A 63 25.67 9.41 21.49
C GLY A 63 26.14 9.87 20.11
N GLU A 64 27.40 9.57 19.76
CA GLU A 64 28.03 10.00 18.50
C GLU A 64 27.18 9.68 17.27
N GLU A 65 26.85 10.71 16.47
CA GLU A 65 26.08 10.58 15.24
C GLU A 65 26.98 10.06 14.10
N THR A 66 26.67 8.87 13.57
CA THR A 66 27.27 8.36 12.32
C THR A 66 26.58 8.97 11.10
N PHE A 67 27.37 9.50 10.16
CA PHE A 67 26.90 10.14 8.94
C PHE A 67 27.29 9.35 7.68
N PHE A 68 26.42 9.39 6.67
CA PHE A 68 26.71 8.86 5.33
C PHE A 68 26.33 9.92 4.28
N SER A 69 27.25 10.27 3.37
CA SER A 69 27.09 11.40 2.44
C SER A 69 26.89 11.02 0.97
N GLU A 70 26.99 9.74 0.60
CA GLU A 70 27.04 9.34 -0.81
C GLU A 70 25.68 9.03 -1.46
N ILE A 71 24.58 9.04 -0.69
CA ILE A 71 23.25 8.71 -1.24
C ILE A 71 22.59 9.99 -1.78
N GLY A 72 22.39 10.02 -3.10
CA GLY A 72 21.65 11.08 -3.79
C GLY A 72 20.15 11.13 -3.42
N PRO A 73 19.39 12.08 -3.96
CA PRO A 73 17.94 12.16 -3.75
C PRO A 73 17.22 10.92 -4.30
N ILE A 74 16.13 10.50 -3.64
CA ILE A 74 15.28 9.41 -4.13
C ILE A 74 14.17 10.02 -4.98
N TYR A 75 14.11 9.65 -6.25
CA TYR A 75 13.07 10.10 -7.19
C TYR A 75 11.99 9.06 -7.45
N VAL A 76 12.38 7.78 -7.39
CA VAL A 76 11.54 6.61 -7.57
C VAL A 76 11.97 5.58 -6.53
N SER A 77 11.01 5.06 -5.78
CA SER A 77 11.20 3.99 -4.81
C SER A 77 11.64 2.69 -5.48
N THR A 78 12.43 1.91 -4.76
CA THR A 78 12.91 0.58 -5.17
C THR A 78 12.65 -0.41 -4.04
N ARG A 79 13.21 -1.62 -4.13
CA ARG A 79 13.17 -2.57 -3.00
C ARG A 79 13.90 -2.04 -1.76
N THR A 80 15.01 -1.33 -1.96
CA THR A 80 15.93 -0.92 -0.89
C THR A 80 15.80 0.55 -0.55
N ASN A 81 14.91 1.30 -1.20
CA ASN A 81 14.70 2.70 -0.90
C ASN A 81 13.21 3.09 -1.03
N ALA A 82 12.78 4.05 -0.24
CA ALA A 82 11.39 4.48 -0.19
C ALA A 82 11.28 5.96 0.21
N MET A 83 10.10 6.53 0.02
CA MET A 83 9.78 7.89 0.48
C MET A 83 8.36 7.94 1.02
N ASP A 84 8.14 8.70 2.09
CA ASP A 84 6.82 9.08 2.58
C ASP A 84 6.60 10.59 2.42
N SER A 85 5.63 11.21 3.11
CA SER A 85 5.40 12.65 2.98
C SER A 85 6.46 13.55 3.66
N LYS A 86 7.39 12.96 4.43
CA LYS A 86 8.34 13.69 5.28
C LYS A 86 9.79 13.26 5.10
N TYR A 87 10.03 12.00 4.76
CA TYR A 87 11.35 11.38 4.82
C TYR A 87 11.63 10.51 3.60
N PHE A 88 12.90 10.50 3.23
CA PHE A 88 13.53 9.48 2.42
C PHE A 88 14.10 8.38 3.30
N TYR A 89 14.02 7.13 2.85
CA TYR A 89 14.56 5.96 3.51
C TYR A 89 15.39 5.12 2.56
N VAL A 90 16.48 4.53 3.05
CA VAL A 90 17.27 3.55 2.31
C VAL A 90 17.81 2.47 3.23
N VAL A 91 17.86 1.23 2.73
CA VAL A 91 18.48 0.08 3.38
C VAL A 91 19.86 -0.13 2.78
N ILE A 92 20.89 -0.01 3.61
CA ILE A 92 22.30 -0.24 3.24
C ILE A 92 22.94 -1.06 4.35
N ASP A 93 23.65 -2.13 3.99
CA ASP A 93 24.29 -3.06 4.92
C ASP A 93 23.34 -3.57 6.02
N GLY A 94 22.09 -3.82 5.65
CA GLY A 94 21.06 -4.31 6.56
C GLY A 94 20.51 -3.27 7.53
N LYS A 95 20.80 -1.98 7.35
CA LYS A 95 20.37 -0.88 8.23
C LYS A 95 19.55 0.15 7.47
N ILE A 96 18.55 0.73 8.14
CA ILE A 96 17.77 1.86 7.61
C ILE A 96 18.49 3.16 7.91
N TRP A 97 18.72 3.92 6.85
CA TRP A 97 19.12 5.31 6.88
C TRP A 97 17.94 6.16 6.45
N PHE A 98 17.85 7.37 6.99
CA PHE A 98 16.80 8.31 6.63
C PHE A 98 17.33 9.74 6.51
N LYS A 99 16.58 10.53 5.74
CA LYS A 99 16.82 11.96 5.54
C LYS A 99 15.50 12.69 5.35
N PRO A 100 15.24 13.83 6.03
CA PRO A 100 14.04 14.64 5.77
C PRO A 100 14.00 15.09 4.31
N ILE A 101 12.82 15.03 3.69
CA ILE A 101 12.62 15.52 2.31
C ILE A 101 12.89 17.02 2.22
N ALA A 102 12.53 17.77 3.27
CA ALA A 102 12.79 19.20 3.36
C ALA A 102 14.27 19.56 3.59
N ALA A 103 15.15 18.58 3.87
CA ALA A 103 16.56 18.85 4.10
C ALA A 103 17.25 19.27 2.79
N HIS A 104 18.34 20.03 2.92
CA HIS A 104 19.20 20.38 1.80
C HIS A 104 19.60 19.12 0.99
N PRO A 105 19.71 19.15 -0.36
CA PRO A 105 20.05 17.97 -1.15
C PRO A 105 21.34 17.25 -0.69
N HIS A 106 22.34 18.04 -0.30
CA HIS A 106 23.63 17.59 0.26
C HIS A 106 23.60 17.26 1.76
N ALA A 107 22.43 17.28 2.40
CA ALA A 107 22.33 16.92 3.79
C ALA A 107 22.69 15.44 4.00
N SER A 108 23.44 15.19 5.08
CA SER A 108 23.88 13.85 5.44
C SER A 108 22.70 12.97 5.84
N TRP A 109 22.81 11.69 5.51
CA TRP A 109 21.90 10.66 5.96
C TRP A 109 22.23 10.26 7.40
N LYS A 110 21.19 9.97 8.19
CA LYS A 110 21.32 9.52 9.58
C LYS A 110 20.75 8.12 9.73
N LEU A 111 21.29 7.35 10.66
CA LEU A 111 20.74 6.05 11.02
C LEU A 111 19.36 6.22 11.66
N PHE A 112 18.38 5.47 11.16
CA PHE A 112 17.04 5.46 11.73
C PHE A 112 17.09 4.84 13.14
N ASN A 113 16.48 5.49 14.13
CA ASN A 113 16.54 5.07 15.54
C ASN A 113 17.97 4.85 16.08
N LYS A 114 18.92 5.72 15.71
CA LYS A 114 20.35 5.75 16.08
C LYS A 114 21.23 4.61 15.50
N ASN A 115 20.74 3.38 15.41
CA ASN A 115 21.54 2.24 14.94
C ASN A 115 21.12 1.68 13.57
N GLY A 116 20.00 2.16 13.02
CA GLY A 116 19.42 1.70 11.75
C GLY A 116 18.78 0.32 11.83
N SER A 117 18.68 -0.26 13.03
CA SER A 117 18.13 -1.58 13.29
C SER A 117 16.74 -1.49 13.92
N ILE A 118 16.00 -2.59 13.82
CA ILE A 118 14.67 -2.72 14.41
C ILE A 118 14.83 -3.23 15.83
N ASP A 119 14.32 -2.50 16.82
CA ASP A 119 14.32 -2.87 18.25
C ASP A 119 15.69 -3.35 18.80
N ASN A 120 16.79 -2.77 18.31
CA ASN A 120 18.18 -3.20 18.60
C ASN A 120 18.53 -4.63 18.17
N ALA A 121 17.63 -5.34 17.49
CA ALA A 121 17.91 -6.63 16.89
C ALA A 121 18.92 -6.45 15.76
N LYS A 122 20.01 -7.22 15.78
CA LYS A 122 21.05 -7.21 14.74
C LYS A 122 20.66 -8.03 13.50
N ILE A 123 19.36 -8.16 13.22
CA ILE A 123 18.88 -8.87 12.04
C ILE A 123 18.95 -7.90 10.86
N PRO A 124 19.70 -8.21 9.80
CA PRO A 124 19.80 -7.33 8.65
C PRO A 124 18.46 -7.18 7.93
N LEU A 125 18.22 -5.98 7.45
CA LEU A 125 17.04 -5.64 6.66
C LEU A 125 17.32 -5.82 5.16
N ILE A 126 16.31 -6.26 4.43
CA ILE A 126 16.43 -6.58 2.99
C ILE A 126 15.56 -5.69 2.11
N SER A 127 14.57 -5.00 2.68
CA SER A 127 13.75 -4.04 1.94
C SER A 127 13.07 -3.04 2.86
N VAL A 128 12.69 -1.89 2.29
CA VAL A 128 11.92 -0.84 2.94
C VAL A 128 10.81 -0.35 2.01
N SER A 129 9.67 -0.01 2.57
CA SER A 129 8.56 0.67 1.89
C SER A 129 7.99 1.72 2.83
N ALA A 130 7.47 2.82 2.29
CA ALA A 130 6.92 3.91 3.06
C ALA A 130 5.82 4.61 2.27
N ASP A 131 4.77 5.06 2.95
CA ASP A 131 3.67 5.83 2.37
C ASP A 131 2.92 6.59 3.48
N GLY A 132 2.45 7.79 3.18
CA GLY A 132 1.80 8.67 4.16
C GLY A 132 2.69 8.95 5.37
N ASP A 133 2.32 8.41 6.54
CA ASP A 133 3.09 8.51 7.79
C ASP A 133 3.53 7.13 8.33
N ASN A 134 3.64 6.14 7.45
CA ASN A 134 4.00 4.77 7.77
C ASN A 134 5.35 4.38 7.14
N ILE A 135 6.12 3.56 7.86
CA ILE A 135 7.31 2.85 7.36
C ILE A 135 7.17 1.34 7.60
N LEU A 136 7.61 0.55 6.63
CA LEU A 136 7.64 -0.91 6.63
C LEU A 136 9.04 -1.34 6.27
N ALA A 137 9.54 -2.33 6.98
CA ALA A 137 10.80 -2.98 6.67
C ALA A 137 10.62 -4.49 6.71
N VAL A 138 11.36 -5.20 5.86
CA VAL A 138 11.41 -6.66 5.86
C VAL A 138 12.82 -7.07 6.25
N ASP A 139 12.93 -8.02 7.18
CA ASP A 139 14.21 -8.56 7.60
C ASP A 139 14.61 -9.83 6.82
N GLN A 140 15.84 -10.30 7.03
CA GLN A 140 16.35 -11.53 6.39
C GLN A 140 15.55 -12.79 6.75
N ASN A 141 14.76 -12.78 7.83
CA ASN A 141 13.88 -13.87 8.22
C ASN A 141 12.47 -13.74 7.62
N GLN A 142 12.28 -12.82 6.67
CA GLN A 142 11.01 -12.51 6.02
C GLN A 142 9.94 -11.98 6.99
N ILE A 143 10.36 -11.46 8.15
CA ILE A 143 9.44 -10.83 9.10
C ILE A 143 9.20 -9.39 8.65
N ILE A 144 7.94 -9.01 8.64
CA ILE A 144 7.50 -7.65 8.33
C ILE A 144 7.41 -6.86 9.63
N HIS A 145 8.09 -5.73 9.63
CA HIS A 145 8.13 -4.77 10.72
C HIS A 145 7.48 -3.47 10.28
N TYR A 146 6.69 -2.87 11.17
CA TYR A 146 5.91 -1.68 10.90
C TYR A 146 6.18 -0.60 11.95
N ALA A 147 6.19 0.66 11.52
CA ALA A 147 6.27 1.81 12.41
C ALA A 147 5.58 3.06 11.82
N LYS A 148 5.29 4.03 12.69
CA LYS A 148 4.80 5.37 12.32
C LYS A 148 5.97 6.34 12.20
N SER A 149 6.12 7.01 11.05
CA SER A 149 7.21 7.96 10.80
C SER A 149 6.96 9.35 11.39
N ASN A 150 5.70 9.68 11.69
CA ASN A 150 5.34 10.96 12.32
C ASN A 150 5.87 11.12 13.77
N GLU A 151 6.43 10.06 14.36
CA GLU A 151 7.08 10.07 15.67
C GLU A 151 8.56 10.50 15.61
N VAL A 152 9.07 10.83 14.42
CA VAL A 152 10.36 11.51 14.23
C VAL A 152 10.11 13.00 14.02
N ILE A 153 10.76 13.83 14.82
CA ILE A 153 10.73 15.29 14.74
C ILE A 153 12.15 15.79 14.49
N CYS A 154 12.32 16.53 13.39
CA CYS A 154 13.60 17.07 12.97
C CYS A 154 13.55 18.60 12.92
N GLU A 155 14.67 19.24 13.27
CA GLU A 155 14.95 20.64 12.97
C GLU A 155 15.76 20.69 11.69
N VAL A 156 15.20 21.35 10.67
CA VAL A 156 15.82 21.48 9.36
C VAL A 156 16.25 22.93 9.18
N SER A 157 17.54 23.15 8.99
CA SER A 157 18.08 24.42 8.53
C SER A 157 18.24 24.35 7.00
N PHE A 158 17.75 25.36 6.29
CA PHE A 158 17.95 25.46 4.84
C PHE A 158 19.31 26.08 4.48
N ASP A 159 19.89 26.84 5.41
CA ASP A 159 21.18 27.53 5.22
C ASP A 159 22.38 26.66 5.64
N CYS A 160 22.12 25.52 6.29
CA CYS A 160 23.15 24.58 6.73
C CYS A 160 22.88 23.18 6.14
N PRO A 161 23.90 22.48 5.60
CA PRO A 161 23.73 21.09 5.14
C PRO A 161 23.41 20.12 6.29
N GLN A 162 23.49 20.56 7.54
CA GLN A 162 23.23 19.72 8.71
C GLN A 162 21.82 19.99 9.26
N TRP A 163 21.11 18.90 9.56
CA TRP A 163 19.82 18.89 10.24
C TRP A 163 19.95 18.09 11.53
N LYS A 164 19.14 18.43 12.54
CA LYS A 164 19.17 17.80 13.86
C LYS A 164 17.90 17.00 14.10
N ILE A 165 18.03 15.80 14.67
CA ILE A 165 16.88 15.08 15.23
C ILE A 165 16.60 15.73 16.59
N LEU A 166 15.44 16.37 16.72
CA LEU A 166 15.02 16.94 18.01
C LEU A 166 14.44 15.86 18.92
N GLU A 167 13.64 14.97 18.33
CA GLU A 167 12.96 13.91 19.04
C GLU A 167 12.71 12.73 18.08
N SER A 168 12.94 11.51 18.55
CA SER A 168 12.57 10.30 17.83
C SER A 168 11.97 9.32 18.83
N ARG A 169 10.68 9.01 18.65
CA ARG A 169 9.95 8.06 19.50
C ARG A 169 9.45 6.85 18.72
N VAL A 170 10.05 6.59 17.56
CA VAL A 170 9.58 5.53 16.67
C VAL A 170 9.61 4.19 17.39
N LYS A 171 8.41 3.63 17.57
CA LYS A 171 8.26 2.26 18.06
C LYS A 171 7.99 1.35 16.88
N TRP A 172 8.94 0.45 16.63
CA TRP A 172 8.67 -0.68 15.76
C TRP A 172 7.71 -1.63 16.43
N THR A 173 6.90 -2.28 15.61
CA THR A 173 6.07 -3.39 16.03
C THR A 173 6.09 -4.45 14.95
N GLU A 174 6.46 -5.67 15.35
CA GLU A 174 6.19 -6.90 14.59
C GLU A 174 4.73 -7.34 14.76
N LYS A 175 4.01 -6.75 15.73
CA LYS A 175 2.61 -7.05 15.99
C LYS A 175 1.78 -6.38 14.92
N TRP A 176 1.36 -7.18 13.96
CA TRP A 176 0.28 -6.83 13.07
C TRP A 176 -1.02 -7.01 13.87
N PHE A 177 -1.83 -5.97 14.00
CA PHE A 177 -3.08 -6.08 14.76
C PHE A 177 -4.09 -6.89 13.93
N ASN A 178 -4.96 -7.64 14.58
CA ASN A 178 -6.11 -8.31 13.96
C ASN A 178 -7.32 -8.04 14.85
N MET A 179 -8.37 -7.45 14.25
CA MET A 179 -9.60 -7.03 14.93
C MET A 179 -10.79 -7.96 14.65
N ASP A 180 -10.57 -9.21 14.24
CA ASP A 180 -11.63 -10.22 14.20
C ASP A 180 -12.18 -10.43 15.63
N GLY A 181 -13.49 -10.34 15.85
CA GLY A 181 -14.11 -10.08 17.17
C GLY A 181 -13.86 -11.15 18.24
N VAL A 182 -13.49 -12.37 17.85
CA VAL A 182 -13.05 -13.45 18.74
C VAL A 182 -11.53 -13.37 19.01
N SER A 183 -10.78 -12.75 18.10
CA SER A 183 -9.32 -12.60 18.16
C SER A 183 -8.85 -11.50 19.10
N LEU A 184 -9.69 -10.53 19.51
CA LEU A 184 -9.25 -9.48 20.44
C LEU A 184 -8.70 -10.05 21.75
N ILE A 185 -9.34 -11.11 22.29
CA ILE A 185 -8.92 -11.82 23.51
C ILE A 185 -7.78 -12.81 23.20
N VAL A 186 -7.77 -13.46 22.04
CA VAL A 186 -6.74 -14.45 21.67
C VAL A 186 -5.41 -13.77 21.25
N ASN A 187 -5.45 -12.60 20.64
CA ASN A 187 -4.30 -11.77 20.25
C ASN A 187 -3.68 -11.02 21.43
N LEU A 188 -4.39 -10.92 22.56
CA LEU A 188 -3.77 -10.54 23.83
C LEU A 188 -2.76 -11.60 24.32
N PHE A 189 -2.87 -12.86 23.84
CA PHE A 189 -2.03 -14.00 24.27
C PHE A 189 -1.20 -14.64 23.14
N LYS A 190 -1.50 -14.39 21.87
CA LYS A 190 -0.65 -14.74 20.73
C LYS A 190 0.00 -13.46 20.21
N ASN A 191 1.31 -13.48 19.94
CA ASN A 191 2.04 -12.43 19.22
C ASN A 191 2.09 -12.80 17.72
N PRO A 192 1.04 -12.53 16.93
CA PRO A 192 1.04 -12.94 15.54
C PRO A 192 1.98 -12.04 14.71
N ILE A 193 3.12 -12.61 14.33
CA ILE A 193 4.10 -12.01 13.42
C ILE A 193 3.58 -12.15 11.99
N LEU A 194 3.56 -11.05 11.23
CA LEU A 194 3.29 -11.10 9.79
C LEU A 194 4.59 -11.44 9.04
N LYS A 195 4.57 -12.49 8.23
CA LYS A 195 5.68 -12.88 7.36
C LYS A 195 5.35 -12.63 5.91
N SER A 196 6.33 -12.19 5.12
CA SER A 196 6.20 -12.11 3.66
C SER A 196 6.15 -13.50 3.03
N LEU A 197 5.85 -13.55 1.73
CA LEU A 197 5.98 -14.77 0.93
C LEU A 197 7.46 -15.15 0.77
N PRO A 198 7.82 -16.44 0.64
CA PRO A 198 9.21 -16.84 0.43
C PRO A 198 9.84 -16.26 -0.85
N HIS A 199 9.03 -16.19 -1.92
CA HIS A 199 9.39 -15.63 -3.21
C HIS A 199 8.31 -14.65 -3.66
N TYR A 200 8.72 -13.43 -4.01
CA TYR A 200 7.83 -12.36 -4.44
C TYR A 200 8.60 -11.38 -5.34
N ARG A 201 7.89 -10.71 -6.25
CA ARG A 201 8.46 -9.64 -7.09
C ARG A 201 8.56 -8.32 -6.36
N SER A 202 7.51 -7.97 -5.63
CA SER A 202 7.43 -6.70 -4.89
C SER A 202 6.61 -6.87 -3.61
N ILE A 203 7.01 -6.15 -2.56
CA ILE A 203 6.24 -5.92 -1.35
C ILE A 203 6.23 -4.43 -1.09
N VAL A 204 5.03 -3.85 -0.97
CA VAL A 204 4.88 -2.42 -0.69
C VAL A 204 3.79 -2.20 0.32
N MET A 205 3.89 -1.10 1.04
CA MET A 205 2.77 -0.61 1.82
C MET A 205 1.96 0.40 1.04
N SER A 206 0.77 0.66 1.56
CA SER A 206 -0.02 1.82 1.25
C SER A 206 -0.67 2.34 2.51
N HIS A 207 -0.69 3.66 2.68
CA HIS A 207 -1.39 4.34 3.75
C HIS A 207 -2.29 5.45 3.21
N LYS A 208 -3.60 5.23 3.37
CA LYS A 208 -4.61 6.26 3.21
C LYS A 208 -4.77 6.94 4.57
N GLY A 209 -4.25 8.16 4.69
CA GLY A 209 -4.24 8.90 5.96
C GLY A 209 -4.59 10.38 5.77
N HIS A 210 -4.11 11.21 6.68
CA HIS A 210 -4.42 12.65 6.72
C HIS A 210 -4.06 13.40 5.43
N ASP A 211 -3.08 12.92 4.66
CA ASP A 211 -2.66 13.52 3.40
C ASP A 211 -3.67 13.27 2.26
N THR A 212 -4.56 12.27 2.40
CA THR A 212 -5.60 11.94 1.41
C THR A 212 -6.96 12.54 1.73
N MET A 213 -7.36 12.62 3.01
CA MET A 213 -8.63 13.17 3.54
C MET A 213 -9.94 12.49 3.10
N TYR A 214 -10.08 12.12 1.83
CA TYR A 214 -11.26 11.46 1.27
C TYR A 214 -10.88 10.61 0.05
N TYR A 215 -11.80 9.76 -0.39
CA TYR A 215 -11.79 9.19 -1.73
C TYR A 215 -13.17 9.32 -2.38
N THR A 216 -13.22 9.20 -3.69
CA THR A 216 -14.46 9.33 -4.48
C THR A 216 -14.84 7.96 -5.03
N ASP A 217 -16.08 7.51 -4.85
CA ASP A 217 -16.55 6.27 -5.49
C ASP A 217 -16.92 6.47 -6.97
N MET A 218 -17.32 5.40 -7.64
CA MET A 218 -17.64 5.40 -9.08
C MET A 218 -18.79 6.34 -9.47
N ASN A 219 -19.62 6.78 -8.52
CA ASN A 219 -20.70 7.75 -8.77
C ASN A 219 -20.28 9.19 -8.48
N GLY A 220 -18.99 9.45 -8.24
CA GLY A 220 -18.52 10.78 -7.88
C GLY A 220 -18.74 11.12 -6.41
N LYS A 221 -19.10 10.15 -5.57
CA LYS A 221 -19.44 10.43 -4.16
C LYS A 221 -18.21 10.39 -3.27
N LYS A 222 -17.99 11.46 -2.51
CA LYS A 222 -16.86 11.55 -1.58
C LYS A 222 -17.14 10.82 -0.28
N HIS A 223 -16.27 9.88 0.06
CA HIS A 223 -16.21 9.20 1.34
C HIS A 223 -15.03 9.76 2.12
N PRO A 224 -15.25 10.34 3.31
CA PRO A 224 -14.13 10.75 4.14
C PRO A 224 -13.32 9.53 4.49
N ASP A 225 -12.00 9.67 4.43
CA ASP A 225 -11.11 8.68 4.98
C ASP A 225 -11.35 8.62 6.50
N PRO A 226 -11.59 7.44 7.10
CA PRO A 226 -11.70 7.35 8.55
C PRO A 226 -10.48 7.99 9.21
N TYR A 227 -10.69 8.72 10.31
CA TYR A 227 -9.62 9.38 11.09
C TYR A 227 -8.47 8.45 11.53
N VAL A 228 -8.67 7.14 11.46
CA VAL A 228 -7.69 6.11 11.83
C VAL A 228 -6.78 5.74 10.64
N GLY A 229 -7.14 6.16 9.42
CA GLY A 229 -6.50 5.79 8.17
C GLY A 229 -6.67 4.30 7.83
N VAL A 230 -6.29 3.93 6.61
CA VAL A 230 -6.23 2.55 6.15
C VAL A 230 -4.78 2.24 5.80
N THR A 231 -4.26 1.12 6.33
CA THR A 231 -2.91 0.66 6.02
C THR A 231 -3.00 -0.71 5.40
N THR A 232 -2.57 -0.85 4.16
CA THR A 232 -2.58 -2.12 3.45
C THR A 232 -1.18 -2.46 2.99
N ILE A 233 -0.74 -3.68 3.22
CA ILE A 233 0.48 -4.21 2.60
C ILE A 233 0.05 -5.05 1.41
N TYR A 234 0.67 -4.81 0.26
CA TYR A 234 0.49 -5.62 -0.94
C TYR A 234 1.76 -6.40 -1.24
N ILE A 235 1.62 -7.67 -1.60
CA ILE A 235 2.67 -8.52 -2.12
C ILE A 235 2.29 -8.99 -3.51
N LEU A 236 3.13 -8.68 -4.49
CA LEU A 236 3.06 -9.26 -5.82
C LEU A 236 3.82 -10.59 -5.82
N ASN A 237 3.14 -11.67 -6.16
CA ASN A 237 3.74 -13.00 -6.19
C ASN A 237 4.85 -13.13 -7.25
N GLU A 238 5.61 -14.22 -7.19
CA GLU A 238 6.79 -14.46 -8.04
C GLU A 238 6.48 -14.49 -9.54
N ASP A 239 5.30 -14.98 -9.96
CA ASP A 239 4.92 -15.03 -11.38
C ASP A 239 4.27 -13.74 -11.91
N GLY A 240 4.00 -12.78 -11.02
CA GLY A 240 3.43 -11.47 -11.35
C GLY A 240 1.92 -11.47 -11.64
N THR A 241 1.21 -12.58 -11.44
CA THR A 241 -0.22 -12.71 -11.79
C THR A 241 -1.17 -12.47 -10.64
N ARG A 242 -0.69 -12.41 -9.39
CA ARG A 242 -1.54 -12.30 -8.19
C ARG A 242 -0.99 -11.29 -7.21
N ILE A 243 -1.87 -10.47 -6.65
CA ILE A 243 -1.54 -9.54 -5.60
C ILE A 243 -2.23 -10.02 -4.34
N PHE A 244 -1.46 -10.40 -3.33
CA PHE A 244 -1.98 -10.68 -2.00
C PHE A 244 -1.90 -9.42 -1.15
N PHE A 245 -2.82 -9.26 -0.22
CA PHE A 245 -2.76 -8.15 0.72
C PHE A 245 -3.05 -8.57 2.15
N ALA A 246 -2.47 -7.79 3.08
CA ALA A 246 -2.71 -7.86 4.50
C ALA A 246 -3.09 -6.47 5.00
N ASP A 247 -3.96 -6.42 6.00
CA ASP A 247 -4.49 -5.19 6.61
C ASP A 247 -4.60 -5.40 8.13
N PRO A 248 -4.41 -4.38 8.99
CA PRO A 248 -4.57 -4.49 10.44
C PRO A 248 -5.96 -4.93 10.93
N TRP A 249 -6.96 -4.91 10.06
CA TRP A 249 -8.32 -5.40 10.34
C TRP A 249 -8.53 -6.86 9.93
N LEU A 250 -7.54 -7.46 9.25
CA LEU A 250 -7.58 -8.81 8.72
C LEU A 250 -6.72 -9.77 9.56
N GLN A 251 -6.75 -11.05 9.19
CA GLN A 251 -5.82 -12.03 9.75
C GLN A 251 -4.39 -11.68 9.38
N ASN A 252 -3.43 -12.03 10.25
CA ASN A 252 -2.01 -11.71 10.07
C ASN A 252 -1.34 -12.65 9.06
N LYS A 253 -1.87 -12.68 7.84
CA LYS A 253 -1.41 -13.51 6.74
C LYS A 253 -1.88 -12.90 5.42
N PHE A 254 -1.21 -13.28 4.35
CA PHE A 254 -1.53 -12.87 2.98
C PHE A 254 -2.54 -13.82 2.35
N ASP A 255 -3.77 -13.84 2.86
CA ASP A 255 -4.87 -14.70 2.41
C ASP A 255 -5.97 -13.97 1.62
N ASN A 256 -5.87 -12.64 1.54
CA ASN A 256 -6.76 -11.82 0.74
C ASN A 256 -6.06 -11.45 -0.58
N GLU A 257 -6.81 -11.42 -1.67
CA GLU A 257 -6.27 -11.30 -3.02
C GLU A 257 -6.96 -10.20 -3.83
N LEU A 258 -6.17 -9.49 -4.62
CA LEU A 258 -6.60 -8.72 -5.77
C LEU A 258 -6.09 -9.41 -7.05
N THR A 259 -7.02 -9.72 -7.95
CA THR A 259 -6.66 -10.21 -9.29
C THR A 259 -5.96 -9.09 -10.07
N THR A 260 -4.87 -9.41 -10.78
CA THR A 260 -4.22 -8.47 -11.72
C THR A 260 -5.16 -8.18 -12.91
N PRO A 261 -4.87 -7.14 -13.74
CA PRO A 261 -5.67 -6.83 -14.93
C PRO A 261 -5.89 -8.03 -15.85
N GLU A 262 -6.86 -7.89 -16.76
CA GLU A 262 -7.19 -8.90 -17.78
C GLU A 262 -7.57 -10.26 -17.14
N ASP A 263 -8.38 -10.24 -16.07
CA ASP A 263 -8.81 -11.43 -15.32
C ASP A 263 -7.64 -12.29 -14.80
N GLY A 264 -6.55 -11.64 -14.36
CA GLY A 264 -5.40 -12.33 -13.79
C GLY A 264 -4.44 -12.90 -14.83
N GLN A 265 -4.60 -12.49 -16.10
CA GLN A 265 -3.69 -12.82 -17.19
C GLN A 265 -2.50 -11.87 -17.26
N PHE A 266 -2.67 -10.63 -16.80
CA PHE A 266 -1.59 -9.65 -16.75
C PHE A 266 -0.50 -10.11 -15.77
N LYS A 267 0.74 -10.18 -16.27
CA LYS A 267 1.94 -10.52 -15.47
C LYS A 267 2.69 -9.24 -15.16
N ALA A 268 2.43 -8.66 -14.00
CA ALA A 268 3.13 -7.47 -13.54
C ALA A 268 4.59 -7.78 -13.22
N GLU A 269 5.52 -6.95 -13.70
CA GLU A 269 6.94 -7.05 -13.34
C GLU A 269 7.22 -6.51 -11.95
N THR A 270 6.44 -5.54 -11.52
CA THR A 270 6.55 -4.90 -10.22
C THR A 270 5.21 -4.31 -9.82
N LEU A 271 5.11 -3.92 -8.55
CA LEU A 271 3.96 -3.29 -7.96
C LEU A 271 4.42 -2.13 -7.08
N ALA A 272 3.75 -0.99 -7.18
CA ALA A 272 3.80 0.11 -6.21
C ALA A 272 2.38 0.40 -5.70
N ALA A 273 2.28 1.00 -4.51
CA ALA A 273 1.00 1.42 -3.96
C ALA A 273 1.15 2.71 -3.15
N SER A 274 0.12 3.55 -3.17
CA SER A 274 0.03 4.72 -2.30
C SER A 274 -1.43 5.16 -2.12
N ALA A 275 -1.80 5.43 -0.86
CA ALA A 275 -3.17 5.71 -0.43
C ALA A 275 -4.24 4.90 -1.17
N SER A 276 -4.10 3.57 -1.10
CA SER A 276 -4.98 2.53 -1.63
C SER A 276 -5.03 2.44 -3.16
N THR A 277 -4.23 3.22 -3.87
CA THR A 277 -4.05 3.07 -5.31
C THR A 277 -2.86 2.15 -5.59
N VAL A 278 -3.14 1.01 -6.21
CA VAL A 278 -2.14 0.06 -6.72
C VAL A 278 -1.73 0.48 -8.12
N PHE A 279 -0.44 0.33 -8.45
CA PHE A 279 0.17 0.65 -9.73
C PHE A 279 1.04 -0.53 -10.19
N LEU A 280 0.76 -1.05 -11.39
CA LEU A 280 1.47 -2.15 -12.04
C LEU A 280 2.08 -1.73 -13.38
N ILE A 281 3.19 -2.37 -13.76
CA ILE A 281 3.80 -2.23 -15.08
C ILE A 281 4.26 -3.60 -15.61
N GLN A 282 4.23 -3.75 -16.93
CA GLN A 282 4.78 -4.88 -17.67
C GLN A 282 5.40 -4.38 -18.99
N ARG A 283 6.46 -5.06 -19.46
CA ARG A 283 6.93 -4.93 -20.86
C ARG A 283 6.23 -5.95 -21.74
N ALA A 284 5.68 -5.50 -22.86
CA ALA A 284 4.89 -6.33 -23.76
C ALA A 284 5.24 -6.08 -25.23
N ARG A 285 4.69 -6.89 -26.13
CA ARG A 285 4.68 -6.62 -27.58
C ARG A 285 3.26 -6.33 -28.04
N ASN A 286 3.10 -5.37 -28.95
CA ASN A 286 1.82 -5.17 -29.63
C ASN A 286 1.61 -6.19 -30.78
N GLU A 287 0.47 -6.11 -31.46
CA GLU A 287 0.12 -7.01 -32.57
C GLU A 287 1.11 -6.99 -33.75
N TYR A 288 1.90 -5.92 -33.87
CA TYR A 288 2.93 -5.76 -34.90
C TYR A 288 4.33 -6.20 -34.42
N GLY A 289 4.43 -6.79 -33.22
CA GLY A 289 5.69 -7.22 -32.63
C GLY A 289 6.57 -6.10 -32.06
N LYS A 290 6.11 -4.83 -32.10
CA LYS A 290 6.81 -3.68 -31.52
C LYS A 290 6.71 -3.75 -29.99
N GLU A 291 7.83 -3.49 -29.32
CA GLU A 291 7.86 -3.43 -27.86
C GLU A 291 7.10 -2.22 -27.34
N VAL A 292 6.31 -2.46 -26.30
CA VAL A 292 5.48 -1.49 -25.60
C VAL A 292 5.54 -1.77 -24.09
N ASN A 293 4.98 -0.87 -23.30
CA ASN A 293 4.69 -1.11 -21.89
C ASN A 293 3.18 -1.03 -21.67
N LYS A 294 2.71 -1.87 -20.75
CA LYS A 294 1.35 -1.79 -20.21
C LYS A 294 1.42 -1.37 -18.75
N ILE A 295 0.61 -0.40 -18.41
CA ILE A 295 0.62 0.28 -17.12
C ILE A 295 -0.83 0.28 -16.64
N PHE A 296 -1.08 -0.18 -15.42
CA PHE A 296 -2.42 -0.24 -14.85
C PHE A 296 -2.44 0.34 -13.45
N THR A 297 -3.53 0.99 -13.10
CA THR A 297 -3.79 1.44 -11.73
C THR A 297 -5.16 1.02 -11.25
N ARG A 298 -5.33 0.82 -9.94
CA ARG A 298 -6.64 0.56 -9.33
C ARG A 298 -6.70 1.05 -7.90
N PHE A 299 -7.75 1.76 -7.52
CA PHE A 299 -8.04 2.08 -6.12
C PHE A 299 -8.71 0.89 -5.43
N ALA A 300 -7.94 0.10 -4.69
CA ALA A 300 -8.40 -1.14 -4.04
C ALA A 300 -7.67 -1.38 -2.71
N ASP A 301 -8.38 -1.25 -1.60
CA ASP A 301 -7.98 -1.69 -0.26
C ASP A 301 -9.13 -2.47 0.40
N PHE A 302 -8.90 -2.96 1.61
CA PHE A 302 -9.89 -3.71 2.40
C PHE A 302 -11.24 -2.97 2.53
N ASP A 303 -11.21 -1.64 2.68
CA ASP A 303 -12.39 -0.81 2.82
C ASP A 303 -13.12 -0.58 1.50
N SER A 304 -12.39 -0.27 0.44
CA SER A 304 -12.91 0.23 -0.83
C SER A 304 -13.50 -0.90 -1.65
N ILE A 305 -12.95 -2.11 -1.58
CA ILE A 305 -13.50 -3.29 -2.26
C ILE A 305 -14.72 -3.88 -1.53
N GLY A 306 -15.14 -3.29 -0.41
CA GLY A 306 -16.32 -3.72 0.35
C GLY A 306 -16.10 -4.92 1.25
N SER A 307 -14.84 -5.27 1.55
CA SER A 307 -14.51 -6.38 2.45
C SER A 307 -14.64 -6.00 3.93
N ASN A 308 -14.63 -4.70 4.27
CA ASN A 308 -14.83 -4.24 5.63
C ASN A 308 -16.32 -4.26 6.05
N PRO A 309 -16.75 -5.18 6.93
CA PRO A 309 -18.16 -5.28 7.35
C PRO A 309 -18.62 -4.09 8.22
N ALA A 310 -17.69 -3.30 8.79
CA ALA A 310 -18.03 -2.09 9.55
C ALA A 310 -18.47 -0.93 8.64
N LEU A 311 -18.18 -1.01 7.33
CA LEU A 311 -18.52 0.02 6.37
C LEU A 311 -19.76 -0.37 5.58
N ARG A 312 -20.75 0.53 5.55
CA ARG A 312 -21.97 0.29 4.78
C ARG A 312 -21.68 0.41 3.29
N ALA A 313 -22.06 -0.61 2.53
CA ALA A 313 -21.96 -0.66 1.08
C ALA A 313 -23.31 -1.04 0.44
N THR A 314 -23.45 -0.80 -0.86
CA THR A 314 -24.63 -1.17 -1.65
C THR A 314 -24.25 -1.43 -3.10
N TYR A 315 -24.99 -2.35 -3.74
CA TYR A 315 -24.93 -2.56 -5.19
C TYR A 315 -25.87 -1.61 -5.96
N ASN A 316 -26.71 -0.85 -5.26
CA ASN A 316 -27.63 0.09 -5.91
C ASN A 316 -26.86 1.35 -6.36
N GLN A 317 -26.56 1.43 -7.66
CA GLN A 317 -25.93 2.59 -8.29
C GLN A 317 -26.78 3.87 -8.21
N ASN A 318 -28.07 3.80 -7.87
CA ASN A 318 -28.89 5.00 -7.66
C ASN A 318 -28.89 5.47 -6.19
N ASN A 319 -28.05 4.88 -5.33
CA ASN A 319 -27.97 5.27 -3.93
C ASN A 319 -27.47 6.71 -3.77
N ILE A 320 -28.32 7.56 -3.20
CA ILE A 320 -28.02 8.96 -2.90
C ILE A 320 -27.44 9.18 -1.50
N ILE A 321 -27.43 8.16 -0.62
CA ILE A 321 -27.04 8.33 0.78
C ILE A 321 -25.51 8.52 0.86
N PRO A 322 -24.97 9.67 1.31
CA PRO A 322 -23.54 10.02 1.23
C PRO A 322 -22.55 9.13 1.99
N LEU A 323 -22.99 8.27 2.91
CA LEU A 323 -22.09 7.40 3.69
C LEU A 323 -22.12 5.93 3.29
N ILE A 324 -23.00 5.54 2.37
CA ILE A 324 -23.08 4.16 1.86
C ILE A 324 -22.24 4.05 0.59
N ARG A 325 -21.19 3.25 0.62
CA ARG A 325 -20.27 3.01 -0.51
C ARG A 325 -20.94 2.22 -1.60
N ILE A 326 -20.54 2.45 -2.84
CA ILE A 326 -21.01 1.64 -3.96
C ILE A 326 -19.97 0.55 -4.22
N ILE A 327 -20.45 -0.67 -4.38
CA ILE A 327 -19.64 -1.83 -4.73
C ILE A 327 -20.20 -2.53 -6.00
N PRO A 328 -19.34 -3.21 -6.79
CA PRO A 328 -17.88 -3.29 -6.65
C PRO A 328 -17.20 -1.92 -6.79
N SER A 329 -15.99 -1.78 -6.27
CA SER A 329 -15.17 -0.58 -6.48
C SER A 329 -14.78 -0.45 -7.97
N GLU A 330 -14.07 0.63 -8.31
CA GLU A 330 -13.49 0.77 -9.65
C GLU A 330 -12.63 -0.46 -10.02
N ASP A 331 -12.69 -0.81 -11.30
CA ASP A 331 -11.86 -1.84 -11.90
C ASP A 331 -10.48 -1.26 -12.26
N TRP A 332 -9.59 -2.09 -12.79
CA TRP A 332 -8.31 -1.66 -13.33
C TRP A 332 -8.47 -0.63 -14.44
N ILE A 333 -7.73 0.47 -14.31
CA ILE A 333 -7.65 1.53 -15.31
C ILE A 333 -6.32 1.37 -16.05
N GLU A 334 -6.40 1.10 -17.35
CA GLU A 334 -5.23 1.14 -18.22
C GLU A 334 -4.74 2.59 -18.34
N GLN A 335 -3.45 2.78 -18.09
CA GLN A 335 -2.77 4.04 -18.20
C GLN A 335 -2.12 4.16 -19.58
N PRO A 336 -1.99 5.38 -20.12
CA PRO A 336 -1.28 5.60 -21.38
C PRO A 336 0.12 4.98 -21.32
N SER A 337 0.50 4.21 -22.33
CA SER A 337 1.86 3.69 -22.44
C SER A 337 2.88 4.82 -22.60
N ILE A 338 4.07 4.61 -22.05
CA ILE A 338 5.23 5.45 -22.34
C ILE A 338 5.79 5.07 -23.72
N LEU A 339 6.11 6.06 -24.56
CA LEU A 339 6.70 5.78 -25.88
C LEU A 339 8.15 5.31 -25.72
N LEU A 340 8.46 4.13 -26.28
CA LEU A 340 9.79 3.52 -26.24
C LEU A 340 10.45 3.59 -27.62
N ASP A 341 10.76 4.81 -28.06
CA ASP A 341 11.44 5.04 -29.34
C ASP A 341 12.96 5.22 -29.12
N GLU A 342 13.75 4.87 -30.14
CA GLU A 342 15.21 4.99 -30.15
C GLU A 342 15.88 4.26 -28.96
N LYS A 343 16.49 5.01 -28.03
CA LYS A 343 17.19 4.48 -26.85
C LYS A 343 16.32 4.45 -25.60
N ALA A 344 15.04 4.82 -25.69
CA ALA A 344 14.16 4.86 -24.53
C ALA A 344 13.92 3.46 -23.96
N ARG A 345 14.11 3.32 -22.65
CA ARG A 345 13.97 2.06 -21.91
C ARG A 345 13.36 2.33 -20.55
N LEU A 346 12.62 1.37 -20.00
CA LEU A 346 12.01 1.47 -18.67
C LEU A 346 12.58 0.43 -17.73
N THR A 347 12.58 0.76 -16.44
CA THR A 347 12.95 -0.13 -15.34
C THR A 347 11.72 -0.70 -14.63
N LYS A 348 11.95 -1.68 -13.77
CA LYS A 348 11.00 -2.20 -12.79
C LYS A 348 10.81 -1.28 -11.57
N ASN A 349 11.44 -0.10 -11.55
CA ASN A 349 11.29 0.87 -10.48
C ASN A 349 10.17 1.85 -10.82
N ILE A 350 9.09 1.77 -10.05
CA ILE A 350 7.90 2.61 -10.20
C ILE A 350 7.48 3.19 -8.85
N SER A 351 6.78 4.31 -8.87
CA SER A 351 6.25 4.94 -7.66
C SER A 351 4.94 5.65 -7.91
N ILE A 352 4.18 5.78 -6.84
CA ILE A 352 2.99 6.61 -6.78
C ILE A 352 3.08 7.49 -5.55
N LEU A 353 2.92 8.80 -5.74
CA LEU A 353 3.06 9.79 -4.68
C LEU A 353 1.73 10.49 -4.41
N GLN A 354 1.44 10.73 -3.14
CA GLN A 354 0.34 11.59 -2.72
C GLN A 354 0.75 13.06 -2.92
N ILE A 355 0.08 13.77 -3.81
CA ILE A 355 0.35 15.19 -4.12
C ILE A 355 -0.80 16.11 -3.69
N GLY A 356 -1.77 15.56 -2.94
CA GLY A 356 -2.93 16.29 -2.44
C GLY A 356 -4.10 15.37 -2.08
N TRP A 357 -5.24 16.00 -1.75
CA TRP A 357 -6.42 15.30 -1.24
C TRP A 357 -7.21 14.55 -2.32
N GLY A 358 -7.78 13.41 -1.98
CA GLY A 358 -8.51 12.58 -2.93
C GLY A 358 -7.58 11.72 -3.80
N GLN A 359 -8.11 10.63 -4.32
CA GLN A 359 -7.34 9.69 -5.13
C GLN A 359 -6.91 10.27 -6.50
N ASN A 360 -7.46 11.40 -6.90
CA ASN A 360 -7.10 12.08 -8.15
C ASN A 360 -5.76 12.84 -8.04
N ASN A 361 -5.32 13.13 -6.81
CA ASN A 361 -4.08 13.85 -6.54
C ASN A 361 -2.95 12.85 -6.26
N ARG A 362 -2.62 12.10 -7.32
CA ARG A 362 -1.52 11.14 -7.35
C ARG A 362 -0.59 11.44 -8.51
N GLN A 363 0.71 11.36 -8.27
CA GLN A 363 1.71 11.39 -9.33
C GLN A 363 2.30 9.99 -9.52
N LEU A 364 2.21 9.47 -10.75
CA LEU A 364 2.87 8.23 -11.14
C LEU A 364 4.29 8.56 -11.62
N ARG A 365 5.26 7.71 -11.25
CA ARG A 365 6.64 7.79 -11.72
C ARG A 365 7.15 6.43 -12.18
N VAL A 366 7.92 6.41 -13.27
CA VAL A 366 8.59 5.22 -13.82
C VAL A 366 10.03 5.60 -14.13
N GLN A 367 11.00 4.94 -13.49
CA GLN A 367 12.42 5.19 -13.77
C GLN A 367 12.80 4.59 -15.14
N GLY A 368 13.68 5.26 -15.87
CA GLY A 368 14.16 4.77 -17.16
C GLY A 368 15.09 5.72 -17.87
N GLN A 369 15.17 5.53 -19.18
CA GLN A 369 15.94 6.33 -20.12
C GLN A 369 15.02 6.99 -21.14
N ASN A 370 15.34 8.23 -21.52
CA ASN A 370 14.67 8.90 -22.63
C ASN A 370 15.20 8.42 -23.99
N HIS A 371 14.65 8.99 -25.08
CA HIS A 371 15.05 8.65 -26.45
C HIS A 371 16.54 8.91 -26.75
N LEU A 372 17.18 9.83 -26.02
CA LEU A 372 18.63 10.11 -26.12
C LEU A 372 19.49 9.14 -25.28
N GLY A 373 18.89 8.30 -24.45
CA GLY A 373 19.57 7.39 -23.52
C GLY A 373 19.99 8.04 -22.20
N GLN A 374 19.44 9.22 -21.86
CA GLN A 374 19.72 9.89 -20.59
C GLN A 374 18.87 9.29 -19.47
N ASN A 375 19.49 9.03 -18.32
CA ASN A 375 18.83 8.45 -17.15
C ASN A 375 17.94 9.48 -16.44
N GLY A 376 16.83 9.01 -15.89
CA GLY A 376 15.85 9.85 -15.23
C GLY A 376 14.57 9.10 -14.91
N TYR A 377 13.45 9.81 -14.89
CA TYR A 377 12.14 9.19 -14.71
C TYR A 377 11.05 9.88 -15.53
N PHE A 378 10.11 9.05 -16.00
CA PHE A 378 8.86 9.49 -16.57
C PHE A 378 7.87 9.80 -15.45
N PHE A 379 7.11 10.88 -15.55
CA PHE A 379 6.09 11.23 -14.58
C PHE A 379 4.84 11.82 -15.22
N LYS A 380 3.71 11.60 -14.55
CA LYS A 380 2.43 12.26 -14.84
C LYS A 380 1.51 12.21 -13.63
N ASN A 381 0.51 13.08 -13.60
CA ASN A 381 -0.60 12.89 -12.67
C ASN A 381 -1.47 11.72 -13.15
N ILE A 382 -2.07 10.98 -12.22
CA ILE A 382 -2.70 9.67 -12.47
C ILE A 382 -3.71 9.70 -13.63
N TYR A 383 -4.51 10.76 -13.78
CA TYR A 383 -5.49 10.89 -14.86
C TYR A 383 -5.05 11.75 -16.05
N HIS A 384 -3.80 12.23 -16.06
CA HIS A 384 -3.27 12.94 -17.22
C HIS A 384 -2.89 11.94 -18.33
N ALA A 385 -3.10 12.35 -19.58
CA ALA A 385 -2.85 11.51 -20.74
C ALA A 385 -1.36 11.43 -21.15
N LYS A 386 -0.56 12.46 -20.81
CA LYS A 386 0.83 12.59 -21.28
C LYS A 386 1.82 12.34 -20.16
N TRP A 387 2.87 11.59 -20.48
CA TRP A 387 4.08 11.45 -19.67
C TRP A 387 5.08 12.56 -20.01
N ASN A 388 5.71 13.11 -18.97
CA ASN A 388 6.88 13.98 -19.11
C ASN A 388 8.11 13.21 -18.63
N PHE A 389 9.30 13.62 -19.06
CA PHE A 389 10.55 13.02 -18.61
C PHE A 389 11.42 14.05 -17.89
N GLN A 390 11.90 13.69 -16.70
CA GLN A 390 12.89 14.47 -15.96
C GLN A 390 14.23 13.76 -16.03
N VAL A 391 15.24 14.42 -16.63
CA VAL A 391 16.62 13.95 -16.60
C VAL A 391 17.20 14.16 -15.21
N ILE A 392 17.92 13.17 -14.71
CA ILE A 392 18.65 13.24 -13.44
C ILE A 392 20.13 13.00 -13.71
N ASP A 393 20.91 14.06 -13.54
CA ASP A 393 22.35 14.00 -13.70
C ASP A 393 22.97 13.02 -12.70
N ASN A 394 23.93 12.23 -13.17
CA ASN A 394 24.63 11.21 -12.38
C ASN A 394 23.73 10.11 -11.78
N MET A 395 22.47 9.96 -12.22
CA MET A 395 21.70 8.76 -11.91
C MET A 395 22.34 7.55 -12.59
N ILE A 396 22.69 6.54 -11.81
CA ILE A 396 23.12 5.24 -12.30
C ILE A 396 21.93 4.29 -12.21
N ILE A 397 21.68 3.57 -13.30
CA ILE A 397 20.66 2.52 -13.39
C ILE A 397 21.40 1.25 -13.76
N ASP A 398 21.33 0.25 -12.89
CA ASP A 398 21.93 -1.05 -13.15
C ASP A 398 21.14 -1.77 -14.25
N GLU A 399 21.83 -2.56 -15.08
CA GLU A 399 21.23 -3.16 -16.27
C GLU A 399 20.11 -4.17 -15.92
N ASP A 400 20.17 -4.79 -14.74
CA ASP A 400 19.18 -5.71 -14.19
C ASP A 400 17.94 -5.02 -13.60
N GLU A 401 17.93 -3.69 -13.54
CA GLU A 401 16.76 -2.89 -13.18
C GLU A 401 15.82 -2.67 -14.37
N PHE A 402 16.33 -2.76 -15.61
CA PHE A 402 15.50 -2.64 -16.80
C PHE A 402 14.45 -3.76 -16.87
N LEU A 403 13.26 -3.44 -17.40
CA LEU A 403 12.23 -4.45 -17.58
C LEU A 403 12.75 -5.62 -18.44
N SER A 404 12.45 -6.83 -17.99
CA SER A 404 12.79 -8.11 -18.64
C SER A 404 12.29 -8.22 -20.07
N GLU A 405 12.60 -9.33 -20.75
CA GLU A 405 12.10 -9.60 -22.08
C GLU A 405 10.57 -9.48 -22.17
N SER A 406 10.11 -8.92 -23.30
CA SER A 406 8.70 -8.67 -23.51
C SER A 406 7.90 -9.97 -23.61
N VAL A 407 6.77 -10.02 -22.90
CA VAL A 407 5.83 -11.12 -23.03
C VAL A 407 4.96 -10.90 -24.27
N SER A 408 4.85 -11.91 -25.14
CA SER A 408 4.06 -11.83 -26.37
C SER A 408 2.56 -11.77 -26.04
N HIS A 409 1.85 -10.73 -26.48
CA HIS A 409 0.39 -10.61 -26.30
C HIS A 409 -0.36 -11.38 -27.40
N THR A 410 -0.36 -12.69 -27.33
CA THR A 410 -1.30 -13.53 -28.08
C THR A 410 -2.32 -14.07 -27.10
N GLY A 411 -3.23 -13.21 -26.60
CA GLY A 411 -4.38 -13.55 -25.74
C GLY A 411 -4.12 -14.69 -24.75
N PHE A 412 -3.79 -14.37 -23.50
CA PHE A 412 -3.31 -15.38 -22.58
C PHE A 412 -4.36 -16.48 -22.30
N GLU A 413 -3.87 -17.70 -22.12
CA GLU A 413 -4.63 -18.69 -21.38
C GLU A 413 -4.95 -18.09 -20.01
N ARG A 414 -6.21 -18.20 -19.55
CA ARG A 414 -6.59 -17.77 -18.20
C ARG A 414 -5.54 -18.30 -17.23
N GLY A 415 -4.87 -17.39 -16.51
CA GLY A 415 -4.00 -17.80 -15.43
C GLY A 415 -4.78 -18.74 -14.51
N PRO A 416 -4.16 -19.78 -13.93
CA PRO A 416 -4.88 -20.76 -13.13
C PRO A 416 -5.74 -20.04 -12.09
N GLN A 417 -7.05 -20.26 -12.09
CA GLN A 417 -7.86 -19.88 -10.92
C GLN A 417 -7.35 -20.76 -9.79
N ILE A 418 -6.56 -20.20 -8.88
CA ILE A 418 -6.06 -20.95 -7.74
C ILE A 418 -6.94 -20.58 -6.56
N ALA A 419 -7.84 -21.49 -6.19
CA ALA A 419 -8.38 -21.49 -4.84
C ALA A 419 -7.31 -22.08 -3.93
N PHE A 420 -6.63 -21.26 -3.16
CA PHE A 420 -5.57 -21.73 -2.26
C PHE A 420 -6.16 -22.29 -0.96
N HIS A 421 -5.85 -23.55 -0.65
CA HIS A 421 -5.94 -24.08 0.71
C HIS A 421 -4.57 -23.96 1.37
N TYR A 422 -4.43 -23.00 2.28
CA TYR A 422 -3.19 -22.80 3.04
C TYR A 422 -3.25 -23.56 4.37
N GLU A 423 -2.88 -24.85 4.35
CA GLU A 423 -2.40 -25.52 5.56
C GLU A 423 -0.87 -25.69 5.43
N ASN A 424 -0.13 -25.09 6.36
CA ASN A 424 1.31 -25.31 6.61
C ASN A 424 2.33 -24.67 5.64
N GLY A 425 2.03 -23.52 5.04
CA GLY A 425 3.07 -22.65 4.46
C GLY A 425 3.78 -23.20 3.21
N SER A 426 3.22 -24.24 2.57
CA SER A 426 3.67 -24.70 1.25
C SER A 426 2.62 -24.41 0.18
N LEU A 427 3.03 -23.71 -0.89
CA LEU A 427 2.22 -23.50 -2.09
C LEU A 427 2.08 -24.83 -2.84
N GLN A 428 0.88 -25.40 -2.88
CA GLN A 428 0.55 -26.53 -3.74
C GLN A 428 -0.51 -26.08 -4.75
N PRO A 429 -0.20 -26.03 -6.06
CA PRO A 429 -1.20 -25.74 -7.07
C PRO A 429 -2.22 -26.88 -7.09
N THR A 430 -3.43 -26.61 -6.62
CA THR A 430 -4.51 -27.60 -6.75
C THR A 430 -5.10 -27.46 -8.15
N VAL A 431 -4.98 -28.50 -8.96
CA VAL A 431 -5.81 -28.66 -10.15
C VAL A 431 -7.26 -28.66 -9.67
N ILE A 432 -7.99 -27.58 -9.89
CA ILE A 432 -9.41 -27.50 -9.53
C ILE A 432 -10.12 -28.57 -10.36
N SER A 433 -10.49 -29.67 -9.70
CA SER A 433 -11.33 -30.70 -10.30
C SER A 433 -12.59 -30.03 -10.85
N PRO A 434 -13.08 -30.42 -12.05
CA PRO A 434 -14.26 -29.79 -12.63
C PRO A 434 -15.44 -29.81 -11.66
N LEU A 435 -16.28 -28.79 -11.75
CA LEU A 435 -17.43 -28.61 -10.88
C LEU A 435 -18.46 -29.72 -11.13
N GLN A 436 -18.77 -30.50 -10.09
CA GLN A 436 -19.80 -31.54 -10.13
C GLN A 436 -21.19 -30.94 -9.91
N LYS A 437 -21.32 -30.04 -8.93
CA LYS A 437 -22.62 -29.53 -8.49
C LYS A 437 -22.51 -28.15 -7.86
N ILE A 438 -23.46 -27.28 -8.15
CA ILE A 438 -23.71 -26.04 -7.41
C ILE A 438 -25.04 -26.19 -6.67
N THR A 439 -25.05 -25.91 -5.38
CA THR A 439 -26.28 -25.93 -4.57
C THR A 439 -26.37 -24.67 -3.74
N LEU A 440 -27.53 -24.00 -3.75
CA LEU A 440 -27.82 -22.94 -2.80
C LEU A 440 -28.40 -23.59 -1.54
N GLU A 441 -27.66 -23.57 -0.44
CA GLU A 441 -28.13 -24.12 0.84
C GLU A 441 -28.62 -22.99 1.74
N LYS A 442 -29.86 -23.10 2.22
CA LYS A 442 -30.37 -22.23 3.28
C LYS A 442 -29.74 -22.68 4.60
N PHE A 443 -28.98 -21.80 5.25
CA PHE A 443 -28.48 -22.05 6.59
C PHE A 443 -29.05 -21.01 7.54
N SER A 444 -29.60 -21.45 8.67
CA SER A 444 -30.06 -20.56 9.74
C SER A 444 -29.17 -20.76 10.96
N HIS A 445 -28.25 -19.84 11.20
CA HIS A 445 -27.69 -19.70 12.54
C HIS A 445 -28.51 -18.63 13.26
N ARG A 446 -29.29 -19.02 14.27
CA ARG A 446 -29.98 -18.08 15.16
C ARG A 446 -29.09 -17.82 16.38
N GLY A 447 -28.10 -16.96 16.20
CA GLY A 447 -27.47 -16.24 17.30
C GLY A 447 -28.26 -14.96 17.59
N LEU A 448 -28.51 -14.65 18.87
CA LEU A 448 -29.10 -13.38 19.29
C LEU A 448 -28.12 -12.25 18.95
N ASN A 449 -28.35 -11.57 17.81
CA ASN A 449 -27.83 -10.27 17.34
C ASN A 449 -27.32 -10.25 15.88
N GLU A 450 -27.39 -11.34 15.13
CA GLU A 450 -26.97 -11.34 13.72
C GLU A 450 -28.16 -11.06 12.78
N ARG A 451 -28.12 -9.94 12.06
CA ARG A 451 -28.97 -9.71 10.88
C ARG A 451 -28.19 -10.12 9.64
N GLY A 452 -28.76 -11.04 8.84
CA GLY A 452 -28.43 -11.20 7.42
C GLY A 452 -27.48 -12.33 7.05
N LEU A 453 -27.82 -13.58 7.39
CA LEU A 453 -27.30 -14.76 6.70
C LEU A 453 -28.47 -15.69 6.38
N HIS A 454 -28.79 -15.82 5.09
CA HIS A 454 -29.95 -16.62 4.66
C HIS A 454 -29.56 -17.74 3.70
N THR A 455 -28.40 -17.67 3.03
CA THR A 455 -27.98 -18.67 2.06
C THR A 455 -26.46 -18.78 1.99
N LYS A 456 -25.97 -19.98 1.70
CA LYS A 456 -24.60 -20.21 1.26
C LYS A 456 -24.63 -20.91 -0.09
N LEU A 457 -23.69 -20.57 -0.96
CA LEU A 457 -23.43 -21.31 -2.18
C LEU A 457 -22.49 -22.46 -1.84
N VAL A 458 -22.92 -23.69 -2.11
CA VAL A 458 -22.10 -24.90 -1.94
C VAL A 458 -21.69 -25.40 -3.32
N LEU A 459 -20.39 -25.41 -3.58
CA LEU A 459 -19.79 -25.95 -4.80
C LEU A 459 -19.21 -27.33 -4.46
N VAL A 460 -19.65 -28.37 -5.16
CA VAL A 460 -19.08 -29.72 -5.06
C VAL A 460 -18.26 -29.95 -6.32
N LEU A 461 -16.98 -30.28 -6.16
CA LEU A 461 -16.08 -30.64 -7.26
C LEU A 461 -16.18 -32.14 -7.56
N ASN A 462 -15.74 -32.58 -8.75
CA ASN A 462 -15.81 -33.99 -9.17
C ASN A 462 -15.04 -34.97 -8.28
N ASN A 463 -14.06 -34.48 -7.53
CA ASN A 463 -13.35 -35.26 -6.52
C ASN A 463 -14.10 -35.35 -5.17
N GLY A 464 -15.33 -34.84 -5.09
CA GLY A 464 -16.16 -34.81 -3.90
C GLY A 464 -15.87 -33.65 -2.92
N PHE A 465 -14.87 -32.81 -3.22
CA PHE A 465 -14.54 -31.65 -2.39
C PHE A 465 -15.67 -30.63 -2.37
N LYS A 466 -16.03 -30.12 -1.19
CA LYS A 466 -17.12 -29.14 -1.02
C LYS A 466 -16.58 -27.79 -0.57
N LEU A 467 -16.73 -26.77 -1.40
CA LEU A 467 -16.52 -25.37 -1.04
C LEU A 467 -17.85 -24.76 -0.60
N SER A 468 -17.87 -23.99 0.49
CA SER A 468 -19.04 -23.22 0.93
C SER A 468 -18.72 -21.74 0.95
N ILE A 469 -19.46 -20.94 0.18
CA ILE A 469 -19.33 -19.48 0.10
C ILE A 469 -20.58 -18.88 0.75
N PRO A 470 -20.46 -18.18 1.90
CA PRO A 470 -21.61 -17.47 2.46
C PRO A 470 -22.04 -16.35 1.50
N LEU A 471 -23.36 -16.24 1.27
CA LEU A 471 -23.93 -15.15 0.47
C LEU A 471 -24.59 -14.16 1.41
N TYR A 472 -24.05 -12.95 1.46
CA TYR A 472 -24.68 -11.82 2.16
C TYR A 472 -25.78 -11.25 1.27
N ALA A 473 -27.01 -11.22 1.78
CA ALA A 473 -28.17 -10.60 1.15
C ALA A 473 -28.67 -9.45 2.01
#